data_AF-A0A2L0PM60-F1
#
_entry.id   AF-A0A2L0PM60-F1
#
_cell.length_a   1.000
_cell.length_b   1.000
_cell.length_c   1.000
_cell.angle_alpha   90.00
_cell.angle_beta   90.00
_cell.angle_gamma   90.00
#
_symmetry.space_group_name_H-M   'P 1'
#
loop_
_entity.id
_entity.type
_entity.pdbx_description
1 polymer ?
#
loop_
_entity_poly.entity_id
_entity_poly.type
_entity_poly.pdbx_seq_one_letter_code
_entity_poly.pdbx_strand_id
1 'polypeptide(L)'
;MIENYLNDLAHQVTQPMVPHNAQVVFDSVVVEAKDAASQYELTNLRLLVASALIAWAETDDLQEGETPTDRLNALFMGIVDLDKDGDISSDESDYLDMALSVAAEWLQLQGVVNADIDALLNDDDDDVAENIIDLLTGVLPDGDDAIQEAINEFAGLGAAMDSAVMDATYKKVVAVRNGQKVKIKKRISGKVRLTAAQKQAIKKAQRKSHNGAARMKRAKSMRKRAKMGM
;
A
#
# COMPACT_ATOMS: atom_id res chain seq x y z
N MET A 1 -63.53 -26.93 37.76
CA MET A 1 -62.57 -25.88 38.20
C MET A 1 -61.33 -26.52 38.87
N ILE A 2 -60.80 -27.61 38.30
CA ILE A 2 -59.54 -28.27 38.71
C ILE A 2 -58.81 -28.81 37.44
N GLU A 3 -59.53 -29.10 36.36
CA GLU A 3 -58.93 -29.55 35.08
C GLU A 3 -58.19 -28.48 34.26
N ASN A 4 -58.35 -27.19 34.57
CA ASN A 4 -57.62 -26.13 33.86
C ASN A 4 -56.26 -25.78 34.49
N TYR A 5 -55.89 -26.38 35.64
CA TYR A 5 -54.59 -26.12 36.28
C TYR A 5 -53.53 -27.20 36.02
N LEU A 6 -53.91 -28.33 35.41
CA LEU A 6 -52.99 -29.42 35.07
C LEU A 6 -52.47 -29.37 33.62
N ASN A 7 -53.13 -28.61 32.73
CA ASN A 7 -52.59 -28.37 31.38
C ASN A 7 -51.51 -27.27 31.35
N ASP A 8 -51.46 -26.40 32.36
CA ASP A 8 -50.47 -25.31 32.42
C ASP A 8 -49.11 -25.72 33.03
N LEU A 9 -49.02 -26.93 33.61
CA LEU A 9 -47.79 -27.50 34.16
C LEU A 9 -47.11 -28.53 33.24
N ALA A 10 -47.75 -28.90 32.12
CA ALA A 10 -47.24 -29.92 31.18
C ALA A 10 -46.75 -29.36 29.83
N HIS A 11 -46.67 -28.03 29.67
CA HIS A 11 -46.06 -27.38 28.49
C HIS A 11 -44.80 -26.57 28.78
N GLN A 12 -44.19 -26.76 29.96
CA GLN A 12 -42.85 -26.25 30.29
C GLN A 12 -41.73 -27.28 30.05
N VAL A 13 -41.69 -27.97 28.90
CA VAL A 13 -40.45 -28.64 28.46
C VAL A 13 -40.40 -28.62 26.94
N THR A 14 -39.29 -28.16 26.38
CA THR A 14 -38.95 -28.01 24.94
C THR A 14 -39.31 -26.68 24.26
N GLN A 15 -38.74 -25.57 24.75
CA GLN A 15 -38.33 -24.50 23.84
C GLN A 15 -36.80 -24.59 23.65
N PRO A 16 -36.28 -24.66 22.42
CA PRO A 16 -34.85 -24.52 22.20
C PRO A 16 -34.44 -23.11 22.64
N MET A 17 -33.51 -23.04 23.58
CA MET A 17 -32.93 -21.78 24.04
C MET A 17 -32.35 -21.01 22.85
N VAL A 18 -33.03 -19.94 22.44
CA VAL A 18 -32.46 -18.93 21.56
C VAL A 18 -31.41 -18.20 22.38
N PRO A 19 -30.11 -18.23 22.01
CA PRO A 19 -29.13 -17.39 22.67
C PRO A 19 -29.47 -15.93 22.37
N HIS A 20 -30.05 -15.25 23.36
CA HIS A 20 -29.99 -13.81 23.48
C HIS A 20 -28.53 -13.45 23.74
N ASN A 21 -27.79 -13.06 22.71
CA ASN A 21 -26.61 -12.23 22.94
C ASN A 21 -26.18 -11.45 21.69
N ALA A 22 -26.14 -10.13 21.91
CA ALA A 22 -25.44 -9.09 21.17
C ALA A 22 -25.73 -8.97 19.67
N GLN A 23 -26.63 -8.04 19.33
CA GLN A 23 -26.38 -7.23 18.13
C GLN A 23 -25.07 -6.48 18.35
N VAL A 24 -23.96 -7.00 17.81
CA VAL A 24 -22.73 -6.23 17.70
C VAL A 24 -22.85 -5.41 16.41
N VAL A 25 -23.29 -4.16 16.58
CA VAL A 25 -23.09 -3.12 15.58
C VAL A 25 -21.59 -2.88 15.50
N PHE A 26 -20.95 -3.35 14.42
CA PHE A 26 -19.53 -3.11 14.18
C PHE A 26 -19.36 -1.80 13.43
N ASP A 27 -19.36 -0.69 14.17
CA ASP A 27 -19.13 0.66 13.64
C ASP A 27 -17.64 1.06 13.56
N SER A 28 -16.70 0.15 13.86
CA SER A 28 -15.27 0.53 13.98
C SER A 28 -14.25 -0.30 13.19
N VAL A 29 -14.66 -1.34 12.45
CA VAL A 29 -13.71 -2.26 11.78
C VAL A 29 -13.35 -1.84 10.34
N VAL A 30 -13.90 -0.72 9.85
CA VAL A 30 -13.53 -0.14 8.55
C VAL A 30 -12.18 0.61 8.62
N VAL A 31 -11.67 0.90 9.81
CA VAL A 31 -10.45 1.70 9.98
C VAL A 31 -9.18 0.86 9.78
N GLU A 32 -8.99 -0.30 10.41
CA GLU A 32 -7.66 -0.96 10.47
C GLU A 32 -7.16 -1.69 9.18
N ALA A 33 -8.05 -2.16 8.30
CA ALA A 33 -7.64 -2.87 7.07
C ALA A 33 -7.54 -1.97 5.84
N LYS A 34 -8.36 -0.92 5.79
CA LYS A 34 -8.15 0.19 4.86
C LYS A 34 -6.85 0.88 5.21
N ASP A 35 -6.64 1.19 6.50
CA ASP A 35 -5.40 1.81 6.97
C ASP A 35 -4.17 0.98 6.56
N ALA A 36 -4.09 -0.33 6.80
CA ALA A 36 -2.91 -1.11 6.38
C ALA A 36 -2.64 -1.16 4.84
N ALA A 37 -3.69 -1.11 4.01
CA ALA A 37 -3.53 -1.06 2.55
C ALA A 37 -3.18 0.36 2.09
N SER A 38 -3.87 1.37 2.62
CA SER A 38 -3.58 2.78 2.40
C SER A 38 -2.18 3.17 2.84
N GLN A 39 -1.70 2.64 3.98
CA GLN A 39 -0.32 2.82 4.45
C GLN A 39 0.68 2.17 3.48
N TYR A 40 0.39 0.98 2.94
CA TYR A 40 1.25 0.36 1.94
C TYR A 40 1.31 1.19 0.65
N GLU A 41 0.17 1.65 0.14
CA GLU A 41 0.12 2.49 -1.06
C GLU A 41 0.84 3.83 -0.83
N LEU A 42 0.67 4.46 0.33
CA LEU A 42 1.37 5.69 0.70
C LEU A 42 2.89 5.46 0.81
N THR A 43 3.32 4.38 1.46
CA THR A 43 4.74 4.00 1.50
C THR A 43 5.28 3.80 0.08
N ASN A 44 4.55 3.11 -0.79
CA ASN A 44 4.98 2.88 -2.17
C ASN A 44 5.04 4.19 -2.97
N LEU A 45 4.07 5.08 -2.80
CA LEU A 45 4.05 6.39 -3.43
C LEU A 45 5.24 7.25 -2.98
N ARG A 46 5.54 7.25 -1.67
CA ARG A 46 6.72 7.93 -1.12
C ARG A 46 8.03 7.41 -1.69
N LEU A 47 8.16 6.09 -1.87
CA LEU A 47 9.33 5.51 -2.55
C LEU A 47 9.44 6.02 -3.99
N LEU A 48 8.36 5.94 -4.76
CA LEU A 48 8.35 6.33 -6.16
C LEU A 48 8.65 7.83 -6.35
N VAL A 49 8.01 8.70 -5.57
CA VAL A 49 8.19 10.15 -5.64
C VAL A 49 9.60 10.55 -5.22
N ALA A 50 10.13 10.02 -4.12
CA ALA A 50 11.50 10.33 -3.69
C ALA A 50 12.52 9.85 -4.72
N SER A 51 12.36 8.64 -5.28
CA SER A 51 13.22 8.15 -6.35
C SER A 51 13.13 9.00 -7.62
N ALA A 52 11.94 9.46 -8.00
CA ALA A 52 11.76 10.34 -9.15
C ALA A 52 12.43 11.70 -8.95
N LEU A 53 12.28 12.33 -7.78
CA LEU A 53 12.90 13.62 -7.47
C LEU A 53 14.43 13.54 -7.41
N ILE A 54 14.98 12.42 -6.94
CA ILE A 54 16.43 12.19 -6.97
C ILE A 54 16.93 12.00 -8.39
N ALA A 55 16.26 11.16 -9.19
CA ALA A 55 16.60 10.99 -10.61
C ALA A 55 16.46 12.31 -11.40
N TRP A 56 15.48 13.14 -11.03
CA TRP A 56 15.31 14.47 -11.58
C TRP A 56 16.47 15.41 -11.20
N ALA A 57 16.88 15.43 -9.93
CA ALA A 57 18.03 16.21 -9.47
C ALA A 57 19.37 15.77 -10.08
N GLU A 58 19.47 14.51 -10.52
CA GLU A 58 20.63 13.97 -11.24
C GLU A 58 20.55 14.18 -12.77
N THR A 59 19.53 14.87 -13.27
CA THR A 59 19.37 15.07 -14.72
C THR A 59 20.45 15.99 -15.27
N ASP A 60 21.27 15.46 -16.17
CA ASP A 60 22.30 16.19 -16.93
C ASP A 60 22.15 16.01 -18.45
N ASP A 61 21.08 15.33 -18.89
CA ASP A 61 20.88 14.81 -20.24
C ASP A 61 19.56 15.25 -20.89
N LEU A 62 19.13 16.49 -20.62
CA LEU A 62 17.93 17.07 -21.25
C LEU A 62 18.04 17.07 -22.78
N GLN A 63 16.94 16.70 -23.45
CA GLN A 63 16.85 16.74 -24.91
C GLN A 63 16.70 18.19 -25.41
N GLU A 64 16.91 18.39 -26.72
CA GLU A 64 16.74 19.71 -27.33
C GLU A 64 15.29 20.20 -27.16
N GLY A 65 15.12 21.28 -26.39
CA GLY A 65 13.81 21.87 -26.10
C GLY A 65 13.06 21.23 -24.92
N GLU A 66 13.66 20.27 -24.21
CA GLU A 66 13.15 19.74 -22.94
C GLU A 66 13.63 20.63 -21.78
N THR A 67 12.71 21.05 -20.92
CA THR A 67 13.01 21.82 -19.71
C THR A 67 13.12 20.93 -18.47
N PRO A 68 13.72 21.43 -17.37
CA PRO A 68 13.71 20.70 -16.10
C PRO A 68 12.30 20.36 -15.61
N THR A 69 11.31 21.25 -15.80
CA THR A 69 9.92 20.99 -15.42
C THR A 69 9.27 19.95 -16.33
N ASP A 70 9.55 19.95 -17.64
CA ASP A 70 9.11 18.89 -18.57
C ASP A 70 9.61 17.51 -18.11
N ARG A 71 10.89 17.41 -17.71
CA ARG A 71 11.47 16.17 -17.20
C ARG A 71 10.79 15.72 -15.90
N LEU A 72 10.55 16.64 -14.98
CA LEU A 72 9.84 16.35 -13.73
C LEU A 72 8.43 15.83 -14.01
N ASN A 73 7.69 16.53 -14.87
CA ASN A 73 6.34 16.17 -15.28
C ASN A 73 6.30 14.77 -15.93
N ALA A 74 7.26 14.45 -16.81
CA ALA A 74 7.37 13.13 -17.41
C ALA A 74 7.60 12.01 -16.37
N LEU A 75 8.43 12.25 -15.35
CA LEU A 75 8.66 11.29 -14.26
C LEU A 75 7.39 11.07 -13.42
N PHE A 76 6.65 12.13 -13.11
CA PHE A 76 5.37 12.03 -12.39
C PHE A 76 4.30 11.32 -13.22
N MET A 77 4.22 11.56 -14.52
CA MET A 77 3.35 10.79 -15.42
C MET A 77 3.76 9.31 -15.43
N GLY A 78 5.06 9.01 -15.37
CA GLY A 78 5.59 7.66 -15.18
C GLY A 78 5.08 6.95 -13.92
N ILE A 79 4.79 7.69 -12.85
CA ILE A 79 4.23 7.19 -11.59
C ILE A 79 2.72 7.02 -11.68
N VAL A 80 2.03 7.99 -12.27
CA VAL A 80 0.57 8.15 -12.18
C VAL A 80 -0.18 7.43 -13.28
N ASP A 81 0.32 7.42 -14.51
CA ASP A 81 -0.29 6.70 -15.64
C ASP A 81 -0.09 5.18 -15.41
N LEU A 82 -1.02 4.53 -14.72
CA LEU A 82 -0.83 3.16 -14.23
C LEU A 82 -1.04 2.12 -15.34
N ASP A 83 -1.89 2.43 -16.32
CA ASP A 83 -2.20 1.54 -17.44
C ASP A 83 -1.44 1.87 -18.74
N LYS A 84 -0.67 2.97 -18.74
CA LYS A 84 0.23 3.39 -19.81
C LYS A 84 -0.52 3.72 -21.09
N ASP A 85 -1.73 4.25 -20.98
CA ASP A 85 -2.55 4.63 -22.12
C ASP A 85 -2.36 6.10 -22.55
N GLY A 86 -1.69 6.90 -21.71
CA GLY A 86 -1.36 8.30 -21.96
C GLY A 86 -2.47 9.30 -21.66
N ASP A 87 -3.61 8.87 -21.14
CA ASP A 87 -4.70 9.72 -20.68
C ASP A 87 -4.81 9.65 -19.15
N ILE A 88 -4.98 10.79 -18.47
CA ILE A 88 -5.16 10.82 -17.02
C ILE A 88 -6.66 10.66 -16.68
N SER A 89 -7.02 9.52 -16.12
CA SER A 89 -8.35 9.29 -15.58
C SER A 89 -8.60 10.08 -14.29
N SER A 90 -9.87 10.17 -13.85
CA SER A 90 -10.20 10.85 -12.57
C SER A 90 -9.50 10.22 -11.37
N ASP A 91 -9.35 8.89 -11.35
CA ASP A 91 -8.69 8.19 -10.25
C ASP A 91 -7.17 8.46 -10.26
N GLU A 92 -6.58 8.64 -11.45
CA GLU A 92 -5.18 8.98 -11.64
C GLU A 92 -4.90 10.46 -11.33
N SER A 93 -5.85 11.36 -11.61
CA SER A 93 -5.77 12.75 -11.16
C SER A 93 -5.70 12.85 -9.64
N ASP A 94 -6.56 12.11 -8.92
CA ASP A 94 -6.50 12.05 -7.45
C ASP A 94 -5.15 11.47 -6.97
N TYR A 95 -4.59 10.51 -7.73
CA TYR A 95 -3.28 9.92 -7.44
C TYR A 95 -2.12 10.89 -7.70
N LEU A 96 -2.22 11.73 -8.73
CA LEU A 96 -1.28 12.81 -9.03
C LEU A 96 -1.27 13.84 -7.90
N ASP A 97 -2.44 14.28 -7.41
CA ASP A 97 -2.53 15.23 -6.30
C ASP A 97 -1.84 14.69 -5.03
N MET A 98 -2.02 13.40 -4.75
CA MET A 98 -1.31 12.73 -3.65
C MET A 98 0.20 12.68 -3.92
N ALA A 99 0.63 12.40 -5.14
CA ALA A 99 2.05 12.36 -5.51
C ALA A 99 2.70 13.75 -5.33
N LEU A 100 2.06 14.81 -5.82
CA LEU A 100 2.53 16.20 -5.67
C LEU A 100 2.57 16.64 -4.21
N SER A 101 1.59 16.23 -3.39
CA SER A 101 1.62 16.48 -1.95
C SER A 101 2.80 15.80 -1.26
N VAL A 102 3.12 14.56 -1.65
CA VAL A 102 4.31 13.83 -1.15
C VAL A 102 5.60 14.48 -1.64
N ALA A 103 5.61 15.00 -2.86
CA ALA A 103 6.76 15.73 -3.43
C ALA A 103 7.06 16.98 -2.61
N ALA A 104 6.04 17.78 -2.31
CA ALA A 104 6.16 18.96 -1.46
C ALA A 104 6.69 18.61 -0.06
N GLU A 105 6.21 17.54 0.57
CA GLU A 105 6.72 17.04 1.86
C GLU A 105 8.22 16.71 1.78
N TRP A 106 8.63 16.01 0.73
CA TRP A 106 10.02 15.61 0.54
C TRP A 106 10.93 16.82 0.26
N LEU A 107 10.54 17.72 -0.64
CA LEU A 107 11.30 18.93 -0.97
C LEU A 107 11.47 19.84 0.25
N GLN A 108 10.41 19.99 1.06
CA GLN A 108 10.48 20.72 2.32
C GLN A 108 11.46 20.07 3.30
N LEU A 109 11.52 18.73 3.37
CA LEU A 109 12.48 18.00 4.19
C LEU A 109 13.93 18.25 3.74
N GLN A 110 14.17 18.42 2.44
CA GLN A 110 15.48 18.81 1.88
C GLN A 110 15.81 20.29 2.07
N GLY A 111 14.87 21.09 2.59
CA GLY A 111 15.09 22.51 2.91
C GLY A 111 14.62 23.49 1.84
N VAL A 112 13.87 23.04 0.82
CA VAL A 112 13.24 23.93 -0.15
C VAL A 112 12.15 24.74 0.55
N VAL A 113 12.08 26.05 0.28
CA VAL A 113 11.07 26.93 0.88
C VAL A 113 9.73 26.80 0.17
N ASN A 114 8.62 26.99 0.89
CA ASN A 114 7.27 26.78 0.35
C ASN A 114 6.97 27.63 -0.90
N ALA A 115 7.53 28.83 -1.03
CA ALA A 115 7.32 29.68 -2.20
C ALA A 115 7.92 29.04 -3.46
N ASP A 116 9.11 28.45 -3.35
CA ASP A 116 9.79 27.79 -4.46
C ASP A 116 9.12 26.45 -4.79
N ILE A 117 8.61 25.72 -3.77
CA ILE A 117 7.80 24.52 -3.98
C ILE A 117 6.51 24.84 -4.77
N ASP A 118 5.84 25.95 -4.42
CA ASP A 118 4.61 26.40 -5.10
C ASP A 118 4.90 26.79 -6.56
N ALA A 119 5.94 27.59 -6.78
CA ALA A 119 6.37 27.99 -8.12
C ALA A 119 6.78 26.77 -8.99
N LEU A 120 7.47 25.79 -8.41
CA LEU A 120 7.83 24.55 -9.13
C LEU A 120 6.60 23.71 -9.47
N LEU A 121 5.76 23.38 -8.48
CA LEU A 121 4.73 22.35 -8.63
C LEU A 121 3.41 22.86 -9.22
N ASN A 122 3.15 24.17 -9.15
CA ASN A 122 1.89 24.76 -9.63
C ASN A 122 2.06 25.72 -10.81
N ASP A 123 3.24 26.34 -10.96
CA ASP A 123 3.49 27.33 -12.01
C ASP A 123 4.48 26.84 -13.09
N ASP A 124 5.02 25.61 -12.97
CA ASP A 124 6.05 25.05 -13.86
C ASP A 124 7.24 26.04 -14.06
N ASP A 125 7.69 26.70 -12.98
CA ASP A 125 8.77 27.69 -13.06
C ASP A 125 10.15 27.02 -13.22
N ASP A 126 10.68 27.05 -14.44
CA ASP A 126 11.98 26.46 -14.80
C ASP A 126 13.18 27.11 -14.10
N ASP A 127 13.15 28.43 -13.85
CA ASP A 127 14.25 29.10 -13.15
C ASP A 127 14.29 28.63 -11.69
N VAL A 128 13.13 28.46 -11.06
CA VAL A 128 13.02 27.88 -9.71
C VAL A 128 13.42 26.40 -9.71
N ALA A 129 13.04 25.65 -10.75
CA ALA A 129 13.41 24.26 -10.92
C ALA A 129 14.93 24.05 -10.92
N GLU A 130 15.68 24.84 -11.68
CA GLU A 130 17.15 24.79 -11.72
C GLU A 130 17.77 25.08 -10.34
N ASN A 131 17.28 26.10 -9.64
CA ASN A 131 17.76 26.44 -8.30
C ASN A 131 17.50 25.32 -7.28
N ILE A 132 16.36 24.63 -7.39
CA ILE A 132 16.02 23.48 -6.55
C ILE A 132 16.94 22.31 -6.88
N ILE A 133 17.19 22.01 -8.16
CA ILE A 133 18.13 20.96 -8.57
C ILE A 133 19.51 21.22 -7.96
N ASP A 134 20.04 22.44 -8.11
CA ASP A 134 21.33 22.83 -7.54
C ASP A 134 21.39 22.64 -6.02
N LEU A 135 20.32 23.00 -5.30
CA LEU A 135 20.20 22.74 -3.87
C LEU A 135 20.24 21.24 -3.58
N LEU A 136 19.44 20.44 -4.29
CA LEU A 136 19.33 19.00 -4.11
C LEU A 136 20.67 18.30 -4.36
N THR A 137 21.39 18.65 -5.43
CA THR A 137 22.74 18.14 -5.69
C THR A 137 23.70 18.43 -4.53
N GLY A 138 23.53 19.54 -3.81
CA GLY A 138 24.34 19.91 -2.66
C GLY A 138 23.97 19.24 -1.33
N VAL A 139 22.72 18.77 -1.18
CA VAL A 139 22.22 18.20 0.09
C VAL A 139 21.97 16.68 0.04
N LEU A 140 21.79 16.11 -1.15
CA LEU A 140 21.59 14.68 -1.32
C LEU A 140 22.83 13.90 -0.88
N PRO A 141 22.64 12.74 -0.22
CA PRO A 141 23.76 11.92 0.20
C PRO A 141 24.47 11.32 -1.01
N ASP A 142 25.80 11.24 -0.94
CA ASP A 142 26.61 10.61 -1.98
C ASP A 142 26.49 9.07 -1.95
N GLY A 143 26.21 8.49 -3.11
CA GLY A 143 26.28 7.05 -3.37
C GLY A 143 24.97 6.30 -3.15
N ASP A 144 24.75 5.30 -4.01
CA ASP A 144 23.49 4.54 -4.14
C ASP A 144 22.95 3.98 -2.81
N ASP A 145 23.83 3.47 -1.95
CA ASP A 145 23.43 2.88 -0.66
C ASP A 145 22.85 3.94 0.30
N ALA A 146 23.47 5.13 0.36
CA ALA A 146 23.04 6.22 1.23
C ALA A 146 21.77 6.89 0.70
N ILE A 147 21.67 7.04 -0.63
CA ILE A 147 20.45 7.48 -1.33
C ILE A 147 19.29 6.52 -1.02
N GLN A 148 19.54 5.21 -1.13
CA GLN A 148 18.52 4.19 -0.87
C GLN A 148 18.07 4.18 0.59
N GLU A 149 18.97 4.42 1.54
CA GLU A 149 18.65 4.56 2.96
C GLU A 149 17.77 5.79 3.22
N ALA A 150 18.11 6.95 2.67
CA ALA A 150 17.32 8.17 2.79
C ALA A 150 15.91 8.01 2.20
N ILE A 151 15.78 7.39 1.02
CA ILE A 151 14.48 7.06 0.41
C ILE A 151 13.66 6.14 1.34
N ASN A 152 14.30 5.10 1.90
CA ASN A 152 13.63 4.16 2.79
C ASN A 152 13.19 4.85 4.10
N GLU A 153 14.00 5.73 4.67
CA GLU A 153 13.64 6.49 5.86
C GLU A 153 12.40 7.36 5.60
N PHE A 154 12.41 8.13 4.51
CA PHE A 154 11.27 8.96 4.12
C PHE A 154 9.98 8.15 3.89
N ALA A 155 10.09 6.98 3.24
CA ALA A 155 8.96 6.08 3.02
C ALA A 155 8.42 5.43 4.31
N GLY A 156 9.04 5.68 5.47
CA GLY A 156 8.71 5.07 6.75
C GLY A 156 9.20 3.61 6.86
N LEU A 157 10.09 3.21 5.95
CA LEU A 157 10.74 1.90 5.94
C LEU A 157 12.03 1.88 6.76
N GLY A 158 12.67 3.02 7.06
CA GLY A 158 13.87 3.07 7.91
C GLY A 158 13.66 2.46 9.29
N ALA A 159 12.64 2.94 10.03
CA ALA A 159 12.27 2.38 11.33
C ALA A 159 11.70 0.94 11.25
N ALA A 160 11.03 0.59 10.13
CA ALA A 160 10.48 -0.74 9.92
C ALA A 160 11.55 -1.76 9.48
N MET A 161 12.61 -1.35 8.79
CA MET A 161 13.75 -2.18 8.43
C MET A 161 14.64 -2.40 9.65
N ASP A 162 14.92 -1.37 10.44
CA ASP A 162 15.76 -1.54 11.63
C ASP A 162 15.08 -2.44 12.69
N SER A 163 13.75 -2.34 12.82
CA SER A 163 12.94 -3.22 13.67
C SER A 163 12.67 -4.62 13.08
N ALA A 164 12.50 -4.77 11.76
CA ALA A 164 12.10 -6.05 11.15
C ALA A 164 13.26 -6.88 10.60
N VAL A 165 14.39 -6.25 10.25
CA VAL A 165 15.56 -6.93 9.65
C VAL A 165 16.47 -7.53 10.71
N MET A 166 16.55 -6.93 11.91
CA MET A 166 17.55 -7.35 12.89
C MET A 166 17.12 -8.47 13.86
N ASP A 167 15.81 -8.77 14.06
CA ASP A 167 15.43 -9.85 15.01
C ASP A 167 14.12 -10.64 14.72
N ALA A 168 13.28 -10.23 13.75
CA ALA A 168 11.96 -10.85 13.59
C ALA A 168 11.91 -11.99 12.54
N THR A 169 12.04 -13.25 12.98
CA THR A 169 11.81 -14.42 12.11
C THR A 169 10.35 -14.49 11.58
N TYR A 170 9.38 -13.92 12.31
CA TYR A 170 7.95 -13.99 12.01
C TYR A 170 7.22 -12.65 12.19
N LYS A 171 6.43 -12.24 11.19
CA LYS A 171 5.50 -11.11 11.25
C LYS A 171 4.07 -11.62 11.45
N LYS A 172 3.28 -10.98 12.33
CA LYS A 172 1.84 -11.28 12.44
C LYS A 172 1.12 -10.61 11.28
N VAL A 173 0.32 -11.37 10.52
CA VAL A 173 -0.47 -10.92 9.38
C VAL A 173 -1.90 -11.40 9.54
N VAL A 174 -2.89 -10.56 9.24
CA VAL A 174 -4.30 -10.96 9.25
C VAL A 174 -4.60 -11.69 7.95
N ALA A 175 -5.14 -12.91 8.04
CA ALA A 175 -5.57 -13.70 6.89
C ALA A 175 -7.04 -14.14 7.05
N VAL A 176 -7.73 -14.34 5.93
CA VAL A 176 -9.09 -14.91 5.96
C VAL A 176 -8.99 -16.40 5.69
N ARG A 177 -9.41 -17.23 6.66
CA ARG A 177 -9.51 -18.68 6.53
C ARG A 177 -10.92 -19.11 6.91
N ASN A 178 -11.56 -19.92 6.07
CA ASN A 178 -12.94 -20.38 6.27
C ASN A 178 -13.93 -19.22 6.51
N GLY A 179 -13.73 -18.08 5.85
CA GLY A 179 -14.59 -16.90 5.98
C GLY A 179 -14.38 -16.07 7.25
N GLN A 180 -13.48 -16.47 8.16
CA GLN A 180 -13.19 -15.75 9.40
C GLN A 180 -11.80 -15.10 9.36
N LYS A 181 -11.68 -13.88 9.92
CA LYS A 181 -10.39 -13.18 10.07
C LYS A 181 -9.59 -13.86 11.18
N VAL A 182 -8.39 -14.33 10.86
CA VAL A 182 -7.46 -14.96 11.81
C VAL A 182 -6.09 -14.27 11.72
N LYS A 183 -5.47 -13.98 12.87
CA LYS A 183 -4.09 -13.49 12.94
C LYS A 183 -3.12 -14.68 12.78
N ILE A 184 -2.37 -14.71 11.69
CA ILE A 184 -1.39 -15.76 11.39
C ILE A 184 0.03 -15.22 11.54
N LYS A 185 0.95 -16.04 12.07
CA LYS A 185 2.38 -15.72 12.06
C LYS A 185 2.95 -16.13 10.71
N LYS A 186 3.29 -15.15 9.86
CA LYS A 186 3.95 -15.35 8.57
C LYS A 186 5.45 -15.24 8.77
N ARG A 187 6.21 -16.25 8.33
CA ARG A 187 7.68 -16.19 8.35
C ARG A 187 8.13 -15.17 7.30
N ILE A 188 8.98 -14.24 7.71
CA ILE A 188 9.52 -13.17 6.84
C ILE A 188 11.04 -13.27 6.65
N SER A 189 11.73 -14.03 7.51
CA SER A 189 13.19 -14.22 7.44
C SER A 189 13.63 -15.66 7.74
N GLY A 190 14.84 -16.02 7.28
CA GLY A 190 15.51 -17.30 7.49
C GLY A 190 15.26 -18.39 6.40
N LYS A 191 16.26 -19.25 6.18
CA LYS A 191 16.22 -20.33 5.18
C LYS A 191 15.36 -21.52 5.64
N VAL A 192 14.25 -21.78 4.96
CA VAL A 192 13.39 -22.95 5.24
C VAL A 192 14.00 -24.21 4.60
N ARG A 193 14.33 -25.22 5.42
CA ARG A 193 14.77 -26.53 4.94
C ARG A 193 13.55 -27.36 4.51
N LEU A 194 13.30 -27.40 3.21
CA LEU A 194 12.21 -28.19 2.60
C LEU A 194 12.69 -29.58 2.18
N THR A 195 11.92 -30.62 2.47
CA THR A 195 12.16 -31.97 1.96
C THR A 195 11.84 -32.06 0.47
N ALA A 196 12.39 -33.07 -0.22
CA ALA A 196 12.17 -33.25 -1.66
C ALA A 196 10.67 -33.39 -2.00
N ALA A 197 9.90 -34.10 -1.17
CA ALA A 197 8.45 -34.25 -1.33
C ALA A 197 7.71 -32.91 -1.18
N GLN A 198 8.11 -32.06 -0.23
CA GLN A 198 7.51 -30.73 -0.03
C GLN A 198 7.80 -29.80 -1.19
N LYS A 199 9.04 -29.82 -1.74
CA LYS A 199 9.39 -29.05 -2.94
C LYS A 199 8.53 -29.45 -4.15
N GLN A 200 8.29 -30.75 -4.34
CA GLN A 200 7.43 -31.24 -5.43
C GLN A 200 5.95 -30.86 -5.21
N ALA A 201 5.45 -30.90 -3.97
CA ALA A 201 4.10 -30.46 -3.64
C ALA A 201 3.90 -28.96 -3.91
N ILE A 202 4.88 -28.11 -3.56
CA ILE A 202 4.87 -26.67 -3.86
C ILE A 202 4.86 -26.45 -5.37
N LYS A 203 5.71 -27.15 -6.13
CA LYS A 203 5.77 -27.03 -7.60
C LYS A 203 4.45 -27.45 -8.25
N LYS A 204 3.80 -28.50 -7.73
CA LYS A 204 2.45 -28.94 -8.16
C LYS A 204 1.37 -27.91 -7.81
N ALA A 205 1.43 -27.33 -6.61
CA ALA A 205 0.52 -26.29 -6.16
C ALA A 205 0.66 -25.01 -7.00
N GLN A 206 1.89 -24.57 -7.30
CA GLN A 206 2.19 -23.44 -8.18
C GLN A 206 1.64 -23.69 -9.59
N ARG A 207 1.91 -24.85 -10.20
CA ARG A 207 1.33 -25.20 -11.51
C ARG A 207 -0.20 -25.15 -11.53
N LYS A 208 -0.85 -25.59 -10.44
CA LYS A 208 -2.31 -25.56 -10.30
C LYS A 208 -2.84 -24.15 -9.99
N SER A 209 -2.09 -23.32 -9.28
CA SER A 209 -2.48 -21.96 -8.91
C SER A 209 -2.30 -20.95 -10.05
N HIS A 210 -1.33 -21.17 -10.94
CA HIS A 210 -1.02 -20.33 -12.10
C HIS A 210 -1.79 -20.74 -13.38
N ASN A 211 -2.75 -21.66 -13.31
CA ASN A 211 -3.60 -21.94 -14.47
C ASN A 211 -4.64 -20.81 -14.68
N GLY A 212 -5.01 -20.55 -15.94
CA GLY A 212 -5.91 -19.44 -16.30
C GLY A 212 -7.25 -19.49 -15.57
N ALA A 213 -7.84 -20.68 -15.40
CA ALA A 213 -9.10 -20.87 -14.68
C ALA A 213 -9.01 -20.49 -13.19
N ALA A 214 -7.87 -20.74 -12.53
CA ALA A 214 -7.63 -20.38 -11.14
C ALA A 214 -7.41 -18.86 -10.98
N ARG A 215 -6.72 -18.21 -11.93
CA ARG A 215 -6.59 -16.75 -11.98
C ARG A 215 -7.95 -16.08 -12.16
N MET A 216 -8.80 -16.59 -13.05
CA MET A 216 -10.16 -16.07 -13.25
C MET A 216 -11.06 -16.25 -12.02
N LYS A 217 -10.98 -17.38 -11.30
CA LYS A 217 -11.74 -17.56 -10.05
C LYS A 217 -11.33 -16.57 -8.96
N ARG A 218 -10.04 -16.22 -8.88
CA ARG A 218 -9.54 -15.18 -7.96
C ARG A 218 -10.04 -13.79 -8.36
N ALA A 219 -9.92 -13.43 -9.64
CA ALA A 219 -10.43 -12.16 -10.17
C ALA A 219 -11.94 -12.01 -9.92
N LYS A 220 -12.73 -13.06 -10.13
CA LYS A 220 -14.18 -13.07 -9.83
C LYS A 220 -14.47 -12.90 -8.34
N SER A 221 -13.66 -13.51 -7.47
CA SER A 221 -13.77 -13.34 -6.03
C SER A 221 -13.42 -11.91 -5.59
N MET A 222 -12.39 -11.30 -6.20
CA MET A 222 -12.01 -9.90 -5.95
C MET A 222 -13.09 -8.93 -6.41
N ARG A 223 -13.68 -9.11 -7.60
CA ARG A 223 -14.82 -8.29 -8.06
C ARG A 223 -16.04 -8.40 -7.15
N LYS A 224 -16.35 -9.62 -6.68
CA LYS A 224 -17.47 -9.81 -5.74
C LYS A 224 -17.19 -9.08 -4.42
N ARG A 225 -15.95 -9.05 -3.95
CA ARG A 225 -15.51 -8.29 -2.77
C ARG A 225 -15.65 -6.77 -2.97
N ALA A 226 -15.11 -6.26 -4.08
CA ALA A 226 -15.22 -4.85 -4.44
C ALA A 226 -16.69 -4.40 -4.50
N LYS A 227 -17.57 -5.22 -5.11
CA LYS A 227 -19.02 -4.96 -5.17
C LYS A 227 -19.73 -5.02 -3.80
N MET A 228 -19.11 -5.65 -2.80
CA MET A 228 -19.61 -5.72 -1.43
C MET A 228 -18.96 -4.65 -0.53
N GLY A 229 -18.19 -3.71 -1.08
CA GLY A 229 -17.50 -2.66 -0.32
C GLY A 229 -16.36 -3.19 0.57
N MET A 230 -15.75 -4.31 0.19
CA MET A 230 -14.68 -5.01 0.93
C MET A 230 -13.38 -5.17 0.14
#